data_AF-A0A960JLU7-F1
#
_entry.id   AF-A0A960JLU7-F1
#
_cell.length_a   1.000
_cell.length_b   1.000
_cell.length_c   1.000
_cell.angle_alpha   90.00
_cell.angle_beta   90.00
_cell.angle_gamma   90.00
#
_symmetry.space_group_name_H-M   'P 1'
#
loop_
_entity.id
_entity.type
_entity.pdbx_description
1 polymer ?
#
loop_
_entity_poly.entity_id
_entity_poly.type
_entity_poly.pdbx_seq_one_letter_code
_entity_poly.pdbx_strand_id
1 'polypeptide(L)'
;MSAPEAPLIPDYGGACVTGIVPTLLDPSGAVPDWMPQELVGARQSALLVLDGLGWDQLEERAHLAPTLTSLPRTPITTVCPTTTATALTSITTGLAPGAHGVVGYRMSVRRQILNVLRWSTPRGDARESIVPTTVQPHDAFGSERPPVITRAEFIATGFTEAHLHPSRFEGYRMPSTMVVEITQALRRGEPFLYAYYDGIDKVAHEYGLG
;
A
#
# COMPACT_ATOMS: atom_id res chain seq x y z
N MET A 1 18.09 14.99 -14.87
CA MET A 1 16.91 15.87 -14.70
C MET A 1 17.14 16.73 -13.47
N SER A 2 16.94 18.05 -13.58
CA SER A 2 16.97 18.94 -12.40
C SER A 2 15.78 18.59 -11.51
N ALA A 3 16.01 18.50 -10.19
CA ALA A 3 14.92 18.34 -9.24
C ALA A 3 13.90 19.48 -9.44
N PRO A 4 12.58 19.21 -9.31
CA PRO A 4 11.57 20.24 -9.48
C PRO A 4 11.81 21.41 -8.49
N GLU A 5 11.61 22.64 -8.96
CA GLU A 5 11.83 23.88 -8.18
C GLU A 5 10.96 23.97 -6.90
N ALA A 6 9.91 23.16 -6.81
CA ALA A 6 9.04 23.02 -5.65
C ALA A 6 8.70 21.55 -5.38
N PRO A 7 8.52 21.15 -4.11
CA PRO A 7 8.08 19.80 -3.78
C PRO A 7 6.68 19.53 -4.34
N LEU A 8 6.47 18.34 -4.91
CA LEU A 8 5.16 17.89 -5.36
C LEU A 8 4.22 17.72 -4.16
N ILE A 9 3.09 18.42 -4.17
CA ILE A 9 2.08 18.34 -3.11
C ILE A 9 1.12 17.18 -3.43
N PRO A 10 0.80 16.30 -2.44
CA PRO A 10 -0.22 15.26 -2.63
C PRO A 10 -1.58 15.82 -3.07
N ASP A 11 -2.14 15.24 -4.12
CA ASP A 11 -3.47 15.60 -4.63
C ASP A 11 -4.57 14.79 -3.91
N TYR A 12 -4.77 15.06 -2.61
CA TYR A 12 -5.76 14.36 -1.79
C TYR A 12 -7.22 14.47 -2.29
N GLY A 13 -7.50 15.40 -3.22
CA GLY A 13 -8.83 15.55 -3.84
C GLY A 13 -8.97 14.87 -5.21
N GLY A 14 -7.90 14.31 -5.75
CA GLY A 14 -7.87 13.75 -7.09
C GLY A 14 -7.03 12.49 -7.18
N ALA A 15 -6.04 12.50 -8.08
CA ALA A 15 -5.22 11.33 -8.40
C ALA A 15 -4.18 11.08 -7.29
N CYS A 16 -4.61 10.41 -6.23
CA CYS A 16 -3.78 10.07 -5.07
C CYS A 16 -4.03 8.63 -4.60
N VAL A 17 -3.00 8.02 -4.01
CA VAL A 17 -3.11 6.68 -3.41
C VAL A 17 -4.24 6.55 -2.38
N THR A 18 -4.62 7.65 -1.72
CA THR A 18 -5.77 7.70 -0.79
C THR A 18 -7.12 7.48 -1.47
N GLY A 19 -7.25 7.79 -2.76
CA GLY A 19 -8.50 7.64 -3.51
C GLY A 19 -8.73 6.24 -4.07
N ILE A 20 -7.71 5.37 -4.08
CA ILE A 20 -7.78 4.06 -4.77
C ILE A 20 -8.79 3.13 -4.09
N VAL A 21 -8.58 2.79 -2.82
CA VAL A 21 -9.46 1.85 -2.10
C VAL A 21 -10.88 2.40 -1.94
N PRO A 22 -11.10 3.69 -1.58
CA PRO A 22 -12.44 4.26 -1.57
C PRO A 22 -13.17 4.12 -2.91
N THR A 23 -12.48 4.29 -4.04
CA THR A 23 -13.07 4.08 -5.38
C THR A 23 -13.42 2.62 -5.62
N LEU A 24 -12.52 1.68 -5.27
CA LEU A 24 -12.75 0.24 -5.47
C LEU A 24 -13.91 -0.30 -4.63
N LEU A 25 -14.23 0.37 -3.52
CA LEU A 25 -15.29 -0.02 -2.59
C LEU A 25 -16.55 0.86 -2.71
N ASP A 26 -16.59 1.80 -3.67
CA ASP A 26 -17.75 2.68 -3.83
C ASP A 26 -18.97 1.87 -4.33
N PRO A 27 -20.06 1.77 -3.54
CA PRO A 27 -21.26 1.05 -3.94
C PRO A 27 -21.97 1.67 -5.16
N SER A 28 -21.71 2.95 -5.47
CA SER A 28 -22.25 3.60 -6.66
C SER A 28 -21.58 3.12 -7.95
N GLY A 29 -20.37 2.56 -7.84
CA GLY A 29 -19.54 2.17 -8.98
C GLY A 29 -19.00 3.36 -9.79
N ALA A 30 -19.01 4.56 -9.23
CA ALA A 30 -18.41 5.72 -9.87
C ALA A 30 -16.88 5.56 -9.94
N VAL A 31 -16.33 5.60 -11.16
CA VAL A 31 -14.89 5.48 -11.41
C VAL A 31 -14.37 6.81 -11.95
N PRO A 32 -13.50 7.53 -11.21
CA PRO A 32 -12.88 8.77 -11.69
C PRO A 32 -12.03 8.55 -12.94
N ASP A 33 -11.86 9.59 -13.77
CA ASP A 33 -11.12 9.51 -15.04
C ASP A 33 -9.65 9.07 -14.88
N TRP A 34 -9.05 9.30 -13.72
CA TRP A 34 -7.66 8.90 -13.45
C TRP A 34 -7.51 7.41 -13.07
N MET A 35 -8.62 6.72 -12.78
CA MET A 35 -8.68 5.28 -12.52
C MET A 35 -8.99 4.49 -13.82
N PRO A 36 -8.58 3.21 -13.90
CA PRO A 36 -8.89 2.37 -15.06
C PRO A 36 -10.40 2.24 -15.29
N GLN A 37 -10.87 2.62 -16.48
CA GLN A 37 -12.29 2.61 -16.82
C GLN A 37 -12.84 1.17 -16.96
N GLU A 38 -11.97 0.18 -17.10
CA GLU A 38 -12.30 -1.25 -17.04
C GLU A 38 -12.88 -1.67 -15.68
N LEU A 39 -12.75 -0.84 -14.64
CA LEU A 39 -13.41 -1.06 -13.35
C LEU A 39 -14.93 -0.88 -13.42
N VAL A 40 -15.45 -0.12 -14.40
CA VAL A 40 -16.89 0.08 -14.56
C VAL A 40 -17.56 -1.25 -14.91
N GLY A 41 -18.39 -1.75 -13.99
CA GLY A 41 -19.06 -3.05 -14.14
C GLY A 41 -18.15 -4.27 -13.94
N ALA A 42 -16.92 -4.07 -13.48
CA ALA A 42 -16.04 -5.17 -13.13
C ALA A 42 -16.64 -5.99 -11.98
N ARG A 43 -16.67 -7.32 -12.14
CA ARG A 43 -17.14 -8.24 -11.08
C ARG A 43 -16.07 -8.52 -10.03
N GLN A 44 -14.80 -8.38 -10.43
CA GLN A 44 -13.64 -8.68 -9.61
C GLN A 44 -12.54 -7.66 -9.91
N SER A 45 -11.86 -7.19 -8.87
CA SER A 45 -10.71 -6.29 -8.99
C SER A 45 -9.55 -6.78 -8.12
N ALA A 46 -8.32 -6.50 -8.56
CA ALA A 46 -7.11 -6.81 -7.82
C ALA A 46 -6.23 -5.58 -7.74
N LEU A 47 -5.96 -5.10 -6.52
CA LEU A 47 -5.01 -4.02 -6.28
C LEU A 47 -3.64 -4.61 -5.97
N LEU A 48 -2.69 -4.48 -6.89
CA LEU A 48 -1.29 -4.85 -6.69
C LEU A 48 -0.46 -3.61 -6.39
N VAL A 49 0.10 -3.53 -5.18
CA VAL A 49 1.01 -2.46 -4.76
C VAL A 49 2.45 -2.95 -4.86
N LEU A 50 3.25 -2.23 -5.64
CA LEU A 50 4.69 -2.46 -5.81
C LEU A 50 5.44 -1.39 -5.01
N ASP A 51 6.02 -1.76 -3.87
CA ASP A 51 6.69 -0.79 -3.00
C ASP A 51 7.98 -0.27 -3.62
N GLY A 52 8.19 1.04 -3.52
CA GLY A 52 9.39 1.70 -4.06
C GLY A 52 9.43 1.88 -5.58
N LEU A 53 8.38 1.54 -6.33
CA LEU A 53 8.33 1.78 -7.78
C LEU A 53 7.67 3.13 -8.11
N GLY A 54 8.47 4.14 -8.44
CA GLY A 54 8.01 5.47 -8.83
C GLY A 54 7.70 5.61 -10.34
N TRP A 55 6.88 6.60 -10.69
CA TRP A 55 6.52 6.91 -12.08
C TRP A 55 7.74 7.21 -12.96
N ASP A 56 8.57 8.18 -12.57
CA ASP A 56 9.74 8.58 -13.36
C ASP A 56 10.74 7.43 -13.49
N GLN A 57 10.91 6.62 -12.44
CA GLN A 57 11.79 5.45 -12.47
C GLN A 57 11.33 4.41 -13.50
N LEU A 58 10.01 4.17 -13.58
CA LEU A 58 9.41 3.26 -14.55
C LEU A 58 9.50 3.81 -15.98
N GLU A 59 9.25 5.10 -16.19
CA GLU A 59 9.38 5.75 -17.50
C GLU A 59 10.83 5.69 -18.01
N GLU A 60 11.81 6.06 -17.19
CA GLU A 60 13.23 6.02 -17.54
C GLU A 60 13.72 4.60 -17.87
N ARG A 61 13.13 3.58 -17.22
CA ARG A 61 13.53 2.16 -17.35
C ARG A 61 12.45 1.30 -17.99
N ALA A 62 11.63 1.89 -18.87
CA ALA A 62 10.46 1.21 -19.44
C ALA A 62 10.79 -0.11 -20.15
N HIS A 63 11.99 -0.20 -20.73
CA HIS A 63 12.53 -1.37 -21.40
C HIS A 63 12.78 -2.58 -20.46
N LEU A 64 12.91 -2.35 -19.14
CA LEU A 64 13.07 -3.42 -18.15
C LEU A 64 11.73 -4.02 -17.70
N ALA A 65 10.62 -3.34 -17.97
CA ALA A 65 9.28 -3.74 -17.53
C ALA A 65 8.25 -3.69 -18.67
N PRO A 66 8.49 -4.37 -19.82
CA PRO A 66 7.67 -4.24 -21.02
C PRO A 66 6.20 -4.61 -20.81
N THR A 67 5.91 -5.54 -19.89
CA THR A 67 4.53 -5.92 -19.55
C THR A 67 3.80 -4.83 -18.75
N LEU A 68 4.48 -4.13 -17.85
CA LEU A 68 3.86 -3.03 -17.10
C LEU A 68 3.68 -1.80 -17.98
N THR A 69 4.65 -1.54 -18.85
CA THR A 69 4.66 -0.35 -19.71
C THR A 69 3.84 -0.50 -20.98
N SER A 70 3.34 -1.69 -21.30
CA SER A 70 2.35 -1.90 -22.37
C SER A 70 0.91 -1.63 -21.92
N LEU A 71 0.65 -1.57 -20.61
CA LEU A 71 -0.68 -1.30 -20.07
C LEU A 71 -1.00 0.20 -20.05
N PRO A 72 -2.28 0.59 -20.12
CA PRO A 72 -2.70 1.95 -19.82
C PRO A 72 -2.22 2.37 -18.43
N ARG A 73 -1.69 3.59 -18.32
CA ARG A 73 -1.09 4.09 -17.08
C ARG A 73 -1.33 5.59 -16.92
N THR A 74 -1.63 5.98 -15.69
CA THR A 74 -1.86 7.36 -15.29
C THR A 74 -0.99 7.67 -14.09
N PRO A 75 -0.23 8.79 -14.07
CA PRO A 75 0.53 9.16 -12.90
C PRO A 75 -0.42 9.54 -11.76
N ILE A 76 -0.12 9.08 -10.55
CA ILE A 76 -0.83 9.44 -9.33
C ILE A 76 0.18 9.96 -8.30
N THR A 77 -0.31 10.77 -7.37
CA THR A 77 0.48 11.24 -6.23
C THR A 77 0.42 10.25 -5.06
N THR A 78 1.48 10.20 -4.27
CA THR A 78 1.46 9.55 -2.95
C THR A 78 1.17 10.57 -1.86
N VAL A 79 1.28 10.17 -0.59
CA VAL A 79 1.05 11.01 0.59
C VAL A 79 2.32 11.66 1.12
N CYS A 80 2.19 12.68 1.97
CA CYS A 80 3.30 13.28 2.70
C CYS A 80 3.21 12.97 4.20
N PRO A 81 4.29 12.46 4.84
CA PRO A 81 5.60 12.10 4.26
C PRO A 81 5.55 10.88 3.33
N THR A 82 6.47 10.79 2.37
CA THR A 82 6.56 9.69 1.39
C THR A 82 7.35 8.51 1.96
N THR A 83 6.73 7.71 2.83
CA THR A 83 7.34 6.50 3.40
C THR A 83 6.42 5.30 3.19
N THR A 84 6.97 4.08 3.14
CA THR A 84 6.15 2.85 3.10
C THR A 84 5.08 2.83 4.19
N ALA A 85 5.46 3.20 5.43
CA ALA A 85 4.55 3.19 6.56
C ALA A 85 3.33 4.10 6.37
N THR A 86 3.56 5.33 5.89
CA THR A 86 2.49 6.31 5.63
C THR A 86 1.67 5.93 4.42
N ALA A 87 2.31 5.60 3.30
CA ALA A 87 1.65 5.31 2.03
C ALA A 87 0.78 4.06 2.10
N LEU A 88 1.28 2.95 2.66
CA LEU A 88 0.48 1.72 2.78
C LEU A 88 -0.71 1.91 3.71
N THR A 89 -0.55 2.63 4.81
CA THR A 89 -1.67 2.96 5.70
C THR A 89 -2.69 3.86 5.01
N SER A 90 -2.24 4.83 4.22
CA SER A 90 -3.13 5.69 3.44
C SER A 90 -3.87 4.94 2.33
N ILE A 91 -3.22 3.97 1.67
CA ILE A 91 -3.86 3.10 0.67
C ILE A 91 -4.98 2.30 1.30
N THR A 92 -4.70 1.59 2.40
CA THR A 92 -5.67 0.64 2.98
C THR A 92 -6.83 1.33 3.70
N THR A 93 -6.61 2.54 4.22
CA THR A 93 -7.63 3.28 4.98
C THR A 93 -8.36 4.33 4.14
N GLY A 94 -7.77 4.73 3.00
CA GLY A 94 -8.25 5.86 2.20
C GLY A 94 -8.06 7.23 2.87
N LEU A 95 -7.30 7.31 3.96
CA LEU A 95 -7.12 8.52 4.75
C LEU A 95 -5.73 9.14 4.56
N ALA A 96 -5.61 10.45 4.75
CA ALA A 96 -4.30 11.11 4.82
C ALA A 96 -3.55 10.74 6.11
N PRO A 97 -2.21 10.85 6.16
CA PRO A 97 -1.40 10.54 7.35
C PRO A 97 -1.84 11.25 8.63
N GLY A 98 -2.26 12.52 8.53
CA GLY A 98 -2.78 13.26 9.68
C GLY A 98 -4.10 12.71 10.24
N ALA A 99 -4.88 11.98 9.45
CA ALA A 99 -6.16 11.40 9.85
C ALA A 99 -6.03 9.96 10.37
N HIS A 100 -5.18 9.12 9.77
CA HIS A 100 -4.95 7.76 10.25
C HIS A 100 -3.86 7.65 11.33
N GLY A 101 -3.06 8.69 11.56
CA GLY A 101 -2.14 8.79 12.71
C GLY A 101 -0.75 8.16 12.53
N VAL A 102 -0.50 7.47 11.42
CA VAL A 102 0.84 6.93 11.07
C VAL A 102 1.55 7.95 10.20
N VAL A 103 2.39 8.79 10.80
CA VAL A 103 2.97 9.99 10.16
C VAL A 103 4.44 9.86 9.77
N GLY A 104 4.99 8.65 9.78
CA GLY A 104 6.35 8.37 9.30
C GLY A 104 6.88 7.03 9.77
N TYR A 105 8.07 6.65 9.30
CA TYR A 105 8.70 5.37 9.67
C TYR A 105 9.23 5.35 11.12
N ARG A 106 9.53 6.53 11.69
CA ARG A 106 9.84 6.75 13.10
C ARG A 106 8.96 7.86 13.64
N MET A 107 8.23 7.59 14.72
CA MET A 107 7.36 8.57 15.35
C MET A 107 7.37 8.45 16.87
N SER A 108 7.09 9.56 17.56
CA SER A 108 6.95 9.57 19.02
C SER A 108 5.54 9.12 19.40
N VAL A 109 5.44 7.97 20.07
CA VAL A 109 4.17 7.39 20.54
C VAL A 109 4.33 7.09 22.02
N ARG A 110 3.44 7.66 22.85
CA ARG A 110 3.48 7.47 24.33
C ARG A 110 4.88 7.72 24.92
N ARG A 111 5.55 8.79 24.49
CA ARG A 111 6.92 9.18 24.88
C ARG A 111 8.03 8.19 24.51
N GLN A 112 7.77 7.26 23.60
CA GLN A 112 8.76 6.34 23.04
C GLN A 112 8.91 6.59 21.54
N ILE A 113 10.11 6.41 20.99
CA ILE A 113 10.32 6.44 19.55
C ILE A 113 10.03 5.05 18.99
N LEU A 114 8.93 4.93 18.26
CA LEU A 114 8.51 3.71 17.60
C LEU A 114 9.11 3.66 16.19
N ASN A 115 9.82 2.59 15.86
CA ASN A 115 10.06 2.19 14.47
C ASN A 115 8.81 1.47 13.97
N VAL A 116 8.09 2.09 13.05
CA VAL A 116 6.77 1.60 12.62
C VAL A 116 6.90 0.28 11.88
N LEU A 117 7.79 0.17 10.89
CA LEU A 117 7.92 -1.05 10.08
C LEU A 117 8.32 -2.28 10.91
N ARG A 118 9.16 -2.10 11.94
CA ARG A 118 9.55 -3.18 12.86
C ARG A 118 8.64 -3.34 14.07
N TRP A 119 7.73 -2.39 14.25
CA TRP A 119 6.90 -2.22 15.44
C TRP A 119 7.67 -2.36 16.77
N SER A 120 8.79 -1.65 16.87
CA SER A 120 9.71 -1.75 18.01
C SER A 120 10.19 -0.40 18.50
N THR A 121 10.56 -0.34 19.78
CA THR A 121 11.21 0.82 20.42
C THR A 121 12.65 0.44 20.78
N PRO A 122 13.46 1.35 21.35
CA PRO A 122 14.76 0.98 21.92
C PRO A 122 14.69 -0.12 23.00
N ARG A 123 13.51 -0.41 23.55
CA ARG A 123 13.29 -1.47 24.54
C ARG A 123 12.95 -2.84 23.91
N GLY A 124 12.86 -2.92 22.58
CA GLY A 124 12.48 -4.14 21.86
C GLY A 124 11.08 -4.05 21.24
N ASP A 125 10.47 -5.21 21.05
CA ASP A 125 9.10 -5.34 20.53
C ASP A 125 8.13 -4.49 21.34
N ALA A 126 7.30 -3.70 20.65
CA ALA A 126 6.41 -2.75 21.27
C ALA A 126 4.93 -3.14 21.21
N ARG A 127 4.56 -4.27 20.58
CA ARG A 127 3.15 -4.63 20.29
C ARG A 127 2.24 -4.60 21.52
N GLU A 128 2.72 -5.02 22.69
CA GLU A 128 1.93 -4.98 23.93
C GLU A 128 1.87 -3.57 24.54
N SER A 129 2.99 -2.84 24.53
CA SER A 129 3.09 -1.50 25.14
C SER A 129 2.46 -0.39 24.29
N ILE A 130 2.46 -0.59 22.97
CA ILE A 130 1.95 0.28 21.92
C ILE A 130 1.15 -0.62 20.98
N VAL A 131 -0.10 -0.85 21.35
CA VAL A 131 -1.02 -1.71 20.61
C VAL A 131 -1.30 -1.09 19.23
N PRO A 132 -1.03 -1.81 18.12
CA PRO A 132 -1.21 -1.31 16.75
C PRO A 132 -2.54 -0.59 16.48
N THR A 133 -3.65 -1.23 16.82
CA THR A 133 -5.01 -0.71 16.62
C THR A 133 -5.35 0.52 17.48
N THR A 134 -4.52 0.85 18.48
CA THR A 134 -4.67 2.09 19.25
C THR A 134 -3.89 3.27 18.66
N VAL A 135 -2.91 2.97 17.79
CA VAL A 135 -2.13 3.99 17.07
C VAL A 135 -2.85 4.39 15.79
N GLN A 136 -3.38 3.41 15.08
CA GLN A 136 -4.20 3.56 13.88
C GLN A 136 -5.52 2.82 14.19
N PRO A 137 -6.64 3.55 14.38
CA PRO A 137 -7.91 2.93 14.79
C PRO A 137 -8.91 2.73 13.66
N HIS A 138 -8.55 3.02 12.40
CA HIS A 138 -9.50 2.94 11.28
C HIS A 138 -9.32 1.63 10.53
N ASP A 139 -10.40 0.88 10.40
CA ASP A 139 -10.43 -0.40 9.71
C ASP A 139 -9.89 -0.30 8.28
N ALA A 140 -9.01 -1.23 7.94
CA ALA A 140 -8.57 -1.42 6.57
C ALA A 140 -9.75 -1.77 5.66
N PHE A 141 -9.73 -1.22 4.44
CA PHE A 141 -10.69 -1.50 3.38
C PHE A 141 -12.15 -1.30 3.80
N GLY A 142 -12.43 -0.29 4.64
CA GLY A 142 -13.79 -0.01 5.10
C GLY A 142 -14.48 -1.19 5.79
N SER A 143 -13.69 -2.07 6.44
CA SER A 143 -14.17 -3.29 7.10
C SER A 143 -14.65 -4.43 6.18
N GLU A 144 -14.47 -4.34 4.85
CA GLU A 144 -14.85 -5.39 3.87
C GLU A 144 -13.97 -6.66 3.95
N ARG A 145 -12.80 -6.56 4.60
CA ARG A 145 -11.87 -7.67 4.88
C ARG A 145 -11.49 -8.49 3.62
N PRO A 146 -11.07 -7.88 2.50
CA PRO A 146 -10.64 -8.63 1.32
C PRO A 146 -9.47 -9.59 1.64
N PRO A 147 -9.22 -10.61 0.81
CA PRO A 147 -7.96 -11.35 0.86
C PRO A 147 -6.78 -10.40 0.69
N VAL A 148 -5.84 -10.49 1.63
CA VAL A 148 -4.59 -9.74 1.66
C VAL A 148 -3.44 -10.69 1.38
N ILE A 149 -2.88 -10.56 0.19
CA ILE A 149 -1.77 -11.36 -0.31
C ILE A 149 -0.48 -10.60 -0.08
N THR A 150 0.27 -11.00 0.94
CA THR A 150 1.52 -10.33 1.36
C THR A 150 2.56 -11.37 1.74
N ARG A 151 3.80 -10.96 2.01
CA ARG A 151 4.84 -11.88 2.47
C ARG A 151 4.41 -12.52 3.78
N ALA A 152 4.54 -13.84 3.87
CA ALA A 152 4.15 -14.61 5.06
C ALA A 152 4.84 -14.10 6.35
N GLU A 153 6.05 -13.56 6.21
CA GLU A 153 6.84 -12.95 7.30
C GLU A 153 6.20 -11.68 7.89
N PHE A 154 5.38 -10.97 7.11
CA PHE A 154 4.74 -9.72 7.55
C PHE A 154 3.44 -9.95 8.32
N ILE A 155 2.77 -11.09 8.16
CA ILE A 155 1.41 -11.34 8.68
C ILE A 155 1.30 -11.08 10.19
N ALA A 156 2.30 -11.50 10.97
CA ALA A 156 2.27 -11.37 12.44
C ALA A 156 2.98 -10.10 12.97
N THR A 157 3.34 -9.16 12.09
CA THR A 157 4.03 -7.92 12.50
C THR A 157 3.05 -6.87 13.00
N GLY A 158 3.48 -6.02 13.92
CA GLY A 158 2.63 -4.95 14.44
C GLY A 158 2.27 -3.90 13.39
N PHE A 159 3.11 -3.69 12.37
CA PHE A 159 2.75 -2.78 11.28
C PHE A 159 1.61 -3.34 10.43
N THR A 160 1.67 -4.62 10.06
CA THR A 160 0.56 -5.29 9.36
C THR A 160 -0.73 -5.19 10.16
N GLU A 161 -0.67 -5.43 11.47
CA GLU A 161 -1.84 -5.23 12.34
C GLU A 161 -2.33 -3.77 12.33
N ALA A 162 -1.44 -2.78 12.30
CA ALA A 162 -1.81 -1.37 12.31
C ALA A 162 -2.53 -0.90 11.03
N HIS A 163 -2.20 -1.43 9.85
CA HIS A 163 -2.74 -0.91 8.58
C HIS A 163 -3.61 -1.89 7.80
N LEU A 164 -3.61 -3.18 8.15
CA LEU A 164 -4.41 -4.21 7.49
C LEU A 164 -5.44 -4.82 8.43
N HIS A 165 -5.58 -4.36 9.67
CA HIS A 165 -6.67 -4.83 10.53
C HIS A 165 -8.00 -4.14 10.17
N PRO A 166 -9.12 -4.88 10.08
CA PRO A 166 -9.23 -6.33 10.00
C PRO A 166 -9.07 -6.84 8.55
N SER A 167 -8.35 -7.96 8.34
CA SER A 167 -8.19 -8.59 7.01
C SER A 167 -8.04 -10.11 7.07
N ARG A 168 -8.21 -10.78 5.92
CA ARG A 168 -7.95 -12.22 5.73
C ARG A 168 -6.62 -12.40 5.01
N PHE A 169 -5.61 -12.97 5.67
CA PHE A 169 -4.26 -13.05 5.10
C PHE A 169 -4.01 -14.34 4.30
N GLU A 170 -3.42 -14.19 3.13
CA GLU A 170 -2.91 -15.27 2.26
C GLU A 170 -1.41 -15.03 2.02
N GLY A 171 -0.57 -15.68 2.81
CA GLY A 171 0.87 -15.42 2.83
C GLY A 171 1.63 -16.09 1.71
N TYR A 172 2.44 -15.33 0.97
CA TYR A 172 3.38 -15.88 -0.02
C TYR A 172 4.83 -15.89 0.50
N ARG A 173 5.68 -16.75 -0.08
CA ARG A 173 7.12 -16.82 0.25
C ARG A 173 8.03 -16.45 -0.92
N MET A 174 7.57 -16.71 -2.14
CA MET A 174 8.26 -16.38 -3.39
C MET A 174 7.33 -15.55 -4.29
N PRO A 175 7.86 -14.67 -5.17
CA PRO A 175 7.01 -13.89 -6.09
C PRO A 175 6.13 -14.78 -6.98
N SER A 176 6.61 -15.94 -7.40
CA SER A 176 5.82 -16.93 -8.15
C SER A 176 4.60 -17.44 -7.36
N THR A 177 4.75 -17.64 -6.04
CA THR A 177 3.64 -18.06 -5.17
C THR A 177 2.61 -16.96 -4.98
N MET A 178 3.01 -15.68 -4.99
CA MET A 178 2.06 -14.55 -4.96
C MET A 178 1.07 -14.61 -6.14
N VAL A 179 1.57 -14.88 -7.35
CA VAL A 179 0.71 -14.99 -8.56
C VAL A 179 -0.27 -16.16 -8.42
N VAL A 180 0.16 -17.27 -7.81
CA VAL A 180 -0.70 -18.42 -7.54
C VAL A 180 -1.81 -18.04 -6.56
N GLU A 181 -1.51 -17.38 -5.44
CA GLU A 181 -2.51 -16.93 -4.46
C GLU A 181 -3.52 -15.96 -5.10
N ILE A 182 -3.05 -14.97 -5.88
CA ILE A 182 -3.92 -14.02 -6.59
C ILE A 182 -4.88 -14.78 -7.52
N THR A 183 -4.35 -15.71 -8.31
CA THR A 183 -5.16 -16.50 -9.24
C THR A 183 -6.19 -17.36 -8.52
N GLN A 184 -5.84 -17.95 -7.37
CA GLN A 184 -6.76 -18.75 -6.59
C GLN A 184 -7.87 -17.91 -5.97
N ALA A 185 -7.55 -16.74 -5.40
CA ALA A 185 -8.54 -15.81 -4.86
C ALA A 185 -9.55 -15.37 -5.93
N LEU A 186 -9.07 -15.03 -7.13
CA LEU A 186 -9.95 -14.69 -8.26
C LEU A 186 -10.82 -15.88 -8.68
N ARG A 187 -10.27 -17.10 -8.77
CA ARG A 187 -11.06 -18.31 -9.08
C ARG A 187 -12.12 -18.65 -8.05
N ARG A 188 -11.92 -18.27 -6.77
CA ARG A 188 -12.93 -18.40 -5.72
C ARG A 188 -14.07 -17.37 -5.84
N GLY A 189 -13.93 -16.39 -6.74
CA GLY A 189 -14.94 -15.36 -6.95
C GLY A 189 -14.82 -14.18 -5.98
N GLU A 190 -13.65 -13.97 -5.37
CA GLU A 190 -13.43 -12.81 -4.50
C GLU A 190 -13.62 -11.51 -5.31
N PRO A 191 -14.52 -10.60 -4.89
CA PRO A 191 -14.85 -9.39 -5.66
C PRO A 191 -13.71 -8.36 -5.62
N PHE A 192 -12.90 -8.39 -4.57
CA PHE A 192 -11.74 -7.52 -4.40
C PHE A 192 -10.65 -8.26 -3.64
N LEU A 193 -9.40 -8.11 -4.07
CA LEU A 193 -8.22 -8.54 -3.34
C LEU A 193 -7.13 -7.46 -3.33
N TYR A 194 -6.31 -7.48 -2.29
CA TYR A 194 -5.14 -6.63 -2.15
C TYR A 194 -3.88 -7.50 -2.16
N ALA A 195 -2.91 -7.15 -2.99
CA ALA A 195 -1.61 -7.79 -3.06
C ALA A 195 -0.49 -6.77 -2.89
N TYR A 196 0.54 -7.12 -2.12
CA TYR A 196 1.66 -6.23 -1.83
C TYR A 196 3.01 -6.91 -2.10
N TYR A 197 3.89 -6.22 -2.82
CA TYR A 197 5.23 -6.67 -3.15
C TYR A 197 6.29 -5.64 -2.71
N ASP A 198 7.18 -6.04 -1.80
CA ASP A 198 8.26 -5.22 -1.20
C ASP A 198 9.58 -5.27 -1.97
N GLY A 199 9.69 -6.10 -3.01
CA GLY A 199 10.99 -6.49 -3.55
C GLY A 199 11.79 -5.36 -4.19
N ILE A 200 11.13 -4.37 -4.81
CA ILE A 200 11.80 -3.23 -5.46
C ILE A 200 12.41 -2.33 -4.39
N ASP A 201 11.60 -1.87 -3.42
CA ASP A 201 12.07 -1.08 -2.28
C ASP A 201 13.20 -1.78 -1.51
N LYS A 202 13.06 -3.08 -1.25
CA LYS A 202 14.07 -3.87 -0.55
C LYS A 202 15.42 -3.88 -1.29
N VAL A 203 15.40 -4.11 -2.59
CA VAL A 203 16.62 -4.12 -3.43
C VAL A 203 17.21 -2.71 -3.53
N ALA A 204 16.37 -1.69 -3.69
CA ALA A 204 16.81 -0.29 -3.74
C ALA A 204 17.48 0.17 -2.45
N HIS A 205 17.00 -0.28 -1.27
CA HIS A 205 17.65 0.00 0.00
C HIS A 205 19.03 -0.67 0.16
N GLU A 206 19.21 -1.85 -0.42
CA GLU A 206 20.45 -2.63 -0.29
C GLU A 206 21.52 -2.17 -1.30
N TYR A 207 21.11 -1.86 -2.54
CA TYR A 207 22.04 -1.62 -3.66
C TYR A 207 21.94 -0.21 -4.25
N GLY A 208 20.99 0.61 -3.81
CA GLY A 208 20.64 1.87 -4.46
C GLY A 208 19.74 1.67 -5.68
N LEU A 209 19.16 2.77 -6.16
CA LEU A 209 18.51 2.82 -7.47
C LEU A 209 19.60 3.12 -8.51
N GLY A 210 20.02 2.10 -9.26
CA GLY A 210 21.01 2.23 -10.33
C GLY A 210 20.53 3.09 -11.48
#